data_AF-A0A1G2BPN9-F1
#
_entry.id   AF-A0A1G2BPN9-F1
#
_cell.length_a   1.000
_cell.length_b   1.000
_cell.length_c   1.000
_cell.angle_alpha   90.00
_cell.angle_beta   90.00
_cell.angle_gamma   90.00
#
_symmetry.space_group_name_H-M   'P 1'
#
loop_
_entity.id
_entity.type
_entity.pdbx_description
1 polymer ?
#
loop_
_entity_poly.entity_id
_entity_poly.type
_entity_poly.pdbx_seq_one_letter_code
_entity_poly.pdbx_strand_id
1 'polypeptide(L)'
;MNHKNIQKLLLLIIIFFSVIGFSKPAQAVMPPDFVFNIGYQIAQIFSLLTIFLSAILSVFYQFIKIKLTAFSLNKWHWVASIIIILAIAGGVAYFYGQYEQKIAYDNWLTESQKYNEQTKEVGDYETIDKLKISAIKNVDIQKTSNGAKFSSNITQNLNNDKSAQFIQDYYGNIANHALEKAYAMSKKVVDLQTFKNWYKDTNKITLDNLTRIDDKKSSLELTLYESDKYTRYGVLMTLLIENKMPVQVEKSEVRILEQGAVMANLRSEPNQAQEEKITTGFFTDNENYPIFISNNEFQTIINNNRNNYLVLDARENIEYENGFFPDSIHIRFADLQAGRWIEIPNDKFVYVLCWSGIRGKEVAEFLRTKDIVASYLENGANGWVEYGGQWIGSVKFSAKYSEERYRLVFNTTDVKEKVVRENIQLVDSREPWKYEQAHLPGSISFPIMYTPTTNLEGVFSQFKPNSKVIIICDGYVNCFDAKITGVELEAKGHQLLGRYNKPWEY
;
A
#
# COMPACT_ATOMS: atom_id res chain seq x y z
N MET A 1 -45.89 -19.14 -46.76
CA MET A 1 -44.60 -18.65 -46.22
C MET A 1 -43.51 -19.04 -47.21
N ASN A 2 -42.78 -18.07 -47.77
CA ASN A 2 -41.97 -18.27 -48.98
C ASN A 2 -40.68 -19.09 -48.70
N HIS A 3 -40.30 -19.99 -49.60
CA HIS A 3 -39.20 -20.95 -49.42
C HIS A 3 -37.83 -20.28 -49.14
N LYS A 4 -37.65 -19.04 -49.61
CA LYS A 4 -36.49 -18.17 -49.31
C LYS A 4 -36.44 -17.68 -47.86
N ASN A 5 -37.57 -17.56 -47.17
CA ASN A 5 -37.61 -17.13 -45.78
C ASN A 5 -37.31 -18.27 -44.81
N ILE A 6 -37.62 -19.51 -45.19
CA ILE A 6 -37.29 -20.71 -44.41
C ILE A 6 -35.78 -20.99 -44.46
N GLN A 7 -35.13 -20.79 -45.61
CA GLN A 7 -33.66 -20.90 -45.71
C GLN A 7 -32.93 -19.78 -44.96
N LYS A 8 -33.45 -18.55 -44.95
CA LYS A 8 -32.90 -17.47 -44.12
C LYS A 8 -33.09 -17.72 -42.62
N LEU A 9 -34.21 -18.32 -42.22
CA LEU A 9 -34.48 -18.69 -40.83
C LEU A 9 -33.59 -19.86 -40.37
N LEU A 10 -33.34 -20.86 -41.23
CA LEU A 10 -32.39 -21.94 -40.97
C LEU A 10 -30.93 -21.46 -40.92
N LEU A 11 -30.55 -20.51 -41.77
CA LEU A 11 -29.21 -19.89 -41.71
C LEU A 11 -29.05 -19.05 -40.43
N LEU A 12 -30.10 -18.34 -40.00
CA LEU A 12 -30.11 -17.60 -38.73
C LEU A 12 -30.07 -18.53 -37.52
N ILE A 13 -30.77 -19.67 -37.54
CA ILE A 13 -30.73 -20.65 -36.44
C ILE A 13 -29.36 -21.35 -36.35
N ILE A 14 -28.68 -21.60 -37.47
CA ILE A 14 -27.33 -22.19 -37.49
C ILE A 14 -26.27 -21.18 -37.00
N ILE A 15 -26.41 -19.89 -37.31
CA ILE A 15 -25.53 -18.82 -36.79
C ILE A 15 -25.84 -18.52 -35.31
N PHE A 16 -27.10 -18.70 -34.87
CA PHE A 16 -27.51 -18.51 -33.48
C PHE A 16 -27.09 -19.68 -32.56
N PHE A 17 -26.86 -20.89 -33.12
CA PHE A 17 -26.36 -22.05 -32.38
C PHE A 17 -24.85 -22.29 -32.50
N SER A 18 -24.10 -21.52 -33.30
CA SER A 18 -22.63 -21.62 -33.39
C SER A 18 -21.87 -20.71 -32.40
N VAL A 19 -22.56 -20.04 -31.46
CA VAL A 19 -21.96 -19.10 -30.49
C VAL A 19 -22.06 -19.59 -29.04
N ILE A 20 -22.55 -20.81 -28.80
CA ILE A 20 -22.68 -21.34 -27.43
C ILE A 20 -21.78 -22.56 -27.27
N GLY A 21 -20.55 -22.30 -26.84
CA GLY A 21 -19.55 -23.31 -26.50
C GLY A 21 -18.28 -22.67 -25.95
N PHE A 22 -18.30 -22.40 -24.64
CA PHE A 22 -17.20 -22.35 -23.66
C PHE A 22 -17.32 -21.15 -22.71
N SER A 23 -17.39 -21.52 -21.43
CA SER A 23 -17.30 -20.68 -20.25
C SER A 23 -15.93 -20.02 -20.10
N LYS A 24 -15.94 -18.75 -19.67
CA LYS A 24 -15.19 -18.18 -18.52
C LYS A 24 -15.37 -16.66 -18.47
N PRO A 25 -15.75 -16.11 -17.32
CA PRO A 25 -14.90 -15.07 -16.75
C PRO A 25 -14.59 -15.35 -15.28
N ALA A 26 -13.30 -15.29 -14.92
CA ALA A 26 -12.81 -14.99 -13.58
C ALA A 26 -11.30 -14.70 -13.67
N GLN A 27 -10.97 -13.41 -13.79
CA GLN A 27 -9.64 -12.82 -13.64
C GLN A 27 -9.33 -12.60 -12.16
N ALA A 28 -8.07 -12.84 -11.78
CA ALA A 28 -7.28 -12.07 -10.81
C ALA A 28 -5.83 -12.64 -10.78
N VAL A 29 -4.69 -11.96 -10.98
CA VAL A 29 -4.16 -10.68 -11.56
C VAL A 29 -2.64 -10.73 -11.20
N MET A 30 -1.63 -10.29 -11.96
CA MET A 30 -1.35 -8.94 -12.49
C MET A 30 -2.26 -8.47 -13.64
N PRO A 31 -2.52 -7.14 -13.75
CA PRO A 31 -3.70 -6.63 -14.44
C PRO A 31 -3.54 -6.57 -15.96
N PRO A 32 -4.47 -7.18 -16.71
CA PRO A 32 -4.81 -6.78 -18.07
C PRO A 32 -5.96 -5.76 -17.98
N ASP A 33 -5.62 -4.51 -17.66
CA ASP A 33 -6.53 -3.35 -17.79
C ASP A 33 -5.85 -2.16 -18.50
N PHE A 34 -4.83 -2.41 -19.32
CA PHE A 34 -4.21 -1.37 -20.16
C PHE A 34 -4.50 -1.51 -21.66
N VAL A 35 -4.99 -2.66 -22.16
CA VAL A 35 -5.10 -2.87 -23.63
C VAL A 35 -6.53 -3.10 -24.15
N PHE A 36 -7.49 -3.54 -23.33
CA PHE A 36 -8.83 -3.87 -23.84
C PHE A 36 -10.01 -3.04 -23.32
N ASN A 37 -9.93 -2.42 -22.13
CA ASN A 37 -10.95 -1.44 -21.69
C ASN A 37 -10.75 -0.06 -22.31
N ILE A 38 -9.50 0.31 -22.60
CA ILE A 38 -9.17 1.48 -23.42
C ILE A 38 -9.82 1.32 -24.80
N GLY A 39 -9.74 0.18 -25.46
CA GLY A 39 -10.33 0.01 -26.81
C GLY A 39 -11.83 0.32 -26.89
N TYR A 40 -12.63 -0.16 -25.93
CA TYR A 40 -14.08 0.03 -25.95
C TYR A 40 -14.50 1.42 -25.42
N GLN A 41 -13.87 1.91 -24.35
CA GLN A 41 -14.16 3.25 -23.81
C GLN A 41 -13.61 4.35 -24.72
N ILE A 42 -12.44 4.18 -25.34
CA ILE A 42 -11.93 5.06 -26.41
C ILE A 42 -12.86 4.97 -27.61
N ALA A 43 -13.29 3.79 -28.07
CA ALA A 43 -14.23 3.73 -29.19
C ALA A 43 -15.56 4.45 -28.88
N GLN A 44 -16.09 4.35 -27.66
CA GLN A 44 -17.30 5.09 -27.24
C GLN A 44 -17.05 6.58 -27.10
N ILE A 45 -15.93 7.01 -26.50
CA ILE A 45 -15.53 8.41 -26.37
C ILE A 45 -15.31 9.01 -27.76
N PHE A 46 -14.59 8.33 -28.67
CA PHE A 46 -14.40 8.78 -30.05
C PHE A 46 -15.71 8.76 -30.85
N SER A 47 -16.62 7.82 -30.60
CA SER A 47 -17.96 7.83 -31.22
C SER A 47 -18.79 9.01 -30.73
N LEU A 48 -18.78 9.30 -29.42
CA LEU A 48 -19.43 10.47 -28.82
C LEU A 48 -18.80 11.77 -29.29
N LEU A 49 -17.46 11.85 -29.34
CA LEU A 49 -16.74 13.01 -29.86
C LEU A 49 -17.04 13.21 -31.34
N THR A 50 -17.13 12.14 -32.13
CA THR A 50 -17.45 12.21 -33.56
C THR A 50 -18.90 12.66 -33.76
N ILE A 51 -19.84 12.16 -32.95
CA ILE A 51 -21.24 12.63 -32.99
C ILE A 51 -21.31 14.10 -32.57
N PHE A 52 -20.60 14.50 -31.51
CA PHE A 52 -20.60 15.87 -31.01
C PHE A 52 -19.93 16.84 -31.99
N LEU A 53 -18.77 16.49 -32.54
CA LEU A 53 -18.13 17.25 -33.62
C LEU A 53 -19.02 17.30 -34.86
N SER A 54 -19.67 16.20 -35.25
CA SER A 54 -20.57 16.19 -36.40
C SER A 54 -21.79 17.08 -36.19
N ALA A 55 -22.31 17.17 -34.96
CA ALA A 55 -23.40 18.06 -34.59
C ALA A 55 -22.94 19.53 -34.63
N ILE A 56 -21.76 19.85 -34.06
CA ILE A 56 -21.17 21.19 -34.12
C ILE A 56 -20.89 21.59 -35.57
N LEU A 57 -20.25 20.73 -36.36
CA LEU A 57 -19.99 20.95 -37.78
C LEU A 57 -21.28 21.08 -38.58
N SER A 58 -22.34 20.35 -38.23
CA SER A 58 -23.64 20.47 -38.90
C SER A 58 -24.35 21.78 -38.56
N VAL A 59 -24.31 22.22 -37.30
CA VAL A 59 -24.85 23.52 -36.88
C VAL A 59 -24.04 24.65 -37.51
N PHE A 60 -22.72 24.54 -37.52
CA PHE A 60 -21.83 25.51 -38.15
C PHE A 60 -22.01 25.55 -39.67
N TYR A 61 -22.17 24.39 -40.31
CA TYR A 61 -22.47 24.29 -41.74
C TYR A 61 -23.85 24.85 -42.07
N GLN A 62 -24.88 24.61 -41.26
CA GLN A 62 -26.20 25.23 -41.46
C GLN A 62 -26.16 26.74 -41.23
N PHE A 63 -25.45 27.21 -40.22
CA PHE A 63 -25.25 28.63 -39.96
C PHE A 63 -24.51 29.31 -41.12
N ILE A 64 -23.44 28.69 -41.61
CA ILE A 64 -22.70 29.14 -42.79
C ILE A 64 -23.58 29.08 -44.03
N LYS A 65 -24.33 28.00 -44.26
CA LYS A 65 -25.23 27.84 -45.41
C LYS A 65 -26.31 28.92 -45.42
N ILE A 66 -26.96 29.17 -44.29
CA ILE A 66 -28.00 30.21 -44.12
C ILE A 66 -27.41 31.61 -44.35
N LYS A 67 -26.22 31.89 -43.80
CA LYS A 67 -25.54 33.18 -44.02
C LYS A 67 -24.94 33.32 -45.42
N LEU A 68 -24.48 32.24 -46.06
CA LEU A 68 -23.93 32.25 -47.41
C LEU A 68 -25.00 32.36 -48.49
N THR A 69 -26.19 31.80 -48.28
CA THR A 69 -27.33 32.06 -49.16
C THR A 69 -27.84 33.50 -49.09
N ALA A 70 -27.46 34.24 -48.04
CA ALA A 70 -27.83 35.63 -47.83
C ALA A 70 -26.74 36.64 -48.20
N PHE A 71 -25.53 36.21 -48.60
CA PHE A 71 -24.41 37.12 -48.86
C PHE A 71 -23.55 36.70 -50.05
N SER A 72 -23.66 37.45 -51.15
CA SER A 72 -22.72 37.37 -52.28
C SER A 72 -21.41 38.06 -51.92
N LEU A 73 -20.54 37.44 -51.12
CA LEU A 73 -19.24 38.02 -50.78
C LEU A 73 -18.06 37.24 -51.35
N ASN A 74 -17.10 38.03 -51.82
CA ASN A 74 -15.88 37.66 -52.53
C ASN A 74 -15.00 36.70 -51.71
N LYS A 75 -14.42 35.69 -52.36
CA LYS A 75 -13.68 34.56 -51.74
C LYS A 75 -12.52 35.02 -50.83
N TRP A 76 -12.00 36.23 -51.02
CA TRP A 76 -10.93 36.82 -50.22
C TRP A 76 -11.30 37.13 -48.78
N HIS A 77 -12.57 37.42 -48.47
CA HIS A 77 -12.98 37.72 -47.09
C HIS A 77 -12.95 36.48 -46.19
N TRP A 78 -13.18 35.29 -46.75
CA TRP A 78 -13.11 34.02 -46.00
C TRP A 78 -11.70 33.70 -45.52
N VAL A 79 -10.70 33.91 -46.38
CA VAL A 79 -9.30 33.67 -46.02
C VAL A 79 -8.85 34.65 -44.95
N ALA A 80 -9.25 35.93 -45.06
CA ALA A 80 -8.92 36.95 -44.07
C ALA A 80 -9.53 36.65 -42.68
N SER A 81 -10.80 36.22 -42.61
CA SER A 81 -11.45 35.90 -41.34
C SER A 81 -10.82 34.70 -40.63
N ILE A 82 -10.42 33.66 -41.36
CA ILE A 82 -9.76 32.48 -40.78
C ILE A 82 -8.39 32.84 -40.20
N ILE A 83 -7.61 33.66 -40.92
CA ILE A 83 -6.29 34.12 -40.44
C ILE A 83 -6.43 34.96 -39.17
N ILE A 84 -7.44 35.83 -39.10
CA ILE A 84 -7.71 36.66 -37.92
C ILE A 84 -8.08 35.81 -36.69
N ILE A 85 -8.92 34.79 -36.87
CA ILE A 85 -9.31 33.88 -35.77
C ILE A 85 -8.10 33.10 -35.26
N LEU A 86 -7.25 32.59 -36.16
CA LEU A 86 -6.03 31.87 -35.77
C LEU A 86 -5.03 32.79 -35.05
N ALA A 87 -4.89 34.04 -35.48
CA ALA A 87 -4.03 35.01 -34.82
C ALA A 87 -4.53 35.40 -33.42
N ILE A 88 -5.84 35.58 -33.25
CA ILE A 88 -6.44 35.89 -31.95
C ILE A 88 -6.31 34.68 -31.00
N ALA A 89 -6.59 33.46 -31.47
CA ALA A 89 -6.47 32.25 -30.67
C ALA A 89 -5.02 32.00 -30.22
N GLY A 90 -4.04 32.18 -31.12
CA GLY A 90 -2.62 32.10 -30.79
C GLY A 90 -2.17 33.17 -29.79
N GLY A 91 -2.66 34.40 -29.96
CA GLY A 91 -2.37 35.51 -29.04
C GLY A 91 -2.91 35.25 -27.63
N VAL A 92 -4.17 34.82 -27.50
CA VAL A 92 -4.79 34.51 -26.21
C VAL A 92 -4.07 33.36 -25.51
N ALA A 93 -3.71 32.28 -26.22
CA ALA A 93 -2.96 31.17 -25.65
C ALA A 93 -1.56 31.60 -25.14
N TYR A 94 -0.88 32.45 -25.90
CA TYR A 94 0.43 32.98 -25.52
C TYR A 94 0.37 33.88 -24.28
N PHE A 95 -0.61 34.79 -24.21
CA PHE A 95 -0.77 35.69 -23.06
C PHE A 95 -1.29 34.97 -21.80
N TYR A 96 -2.17 33.98 -21.95
CA TYR A 96 -2.68 33.19 -20.83
C TYR A 96 -1.57 32.36 -20.17
N GLY A 97 -0.70 31.74 -20.98
CA GLY A 97 0.45 30.96 -20.48
C GLY A 97 1.50 31.80 -19.73
N GLN A 98 1.73 33.04 -20.14
CA GLN A 98 2.68 33.94 -19.49
C GLN A 98 2.13 34.64 -18.23
N TYR A 99 0.81 34.83 -18.14
CA TYR A 99 0.17 35.54 -17.01
C TYR A 99 -0.02 34.65 -15.78
N GLU A 100 -0.45 33.40 -15.96
CA GLU A 100 -0.68 32.46 -14.84
C GLU A 100 0.61 32.02 -14.15
N GLN A 101 1.68 31.77 -14.90
CA GLN A 101 2.95 31.29 -14.33
C GLN A 101 3.61 32.31 -13.41
N LYS A 102 3.48 33.61 -13.71
CA LYS A 102 4.11 34.67 -12.93
C LYS A 102 3.37 34.93 -11.60
N ILE A 103 2.04 34.91 -11.61
CA ILE A 103 1.24 35.08 -10.40
C ILE A 103 1.37 33.87 -9.47
N ALA A 104 1.40 32.65 -10.02
CA ALA A 104 1.62 31.44 -9.24
C ALA A 104 3.01 31.42 -8.57
N TYR A 105 4.04 31.85 -9.29
CA TYR A 105 5.41 31.92 -8.76
C TYR A 105 5.57 32.99 -7.67
N ASP A 106 5.02 34.19 -7.86
CA ASP A 106 5.13 35.27 -6.88
C ASP A 106 4.30 34.99 -5.61
N ASN A 107 3.14 34.33 -5.75
CA ASN A 107 2.34 33.86 -4.61
C ASN A 107 3.06 32.75 -3.83
N TRP A 108 3.64 31.77 -4.55
CA TRP A 108 4.43 30.70 -3.94
C TRP A 108 5.65 31.23 -3.18
N LEU A 109 6.35 32.23 -3.74
CA LEU A 109 7.52 32.85 -3.11
C LEU A 109 7.12 33.58 -1.81
N THR A 110 5.96 34.26 -1.83
CA THR A 110 5.44 35.00 -0.67
C THR A 110 4.92 34.07 0.43
N GLU A 111 4.26 32.96 0.07
CA GLU A 111 3.77 31.95 1.03
C GLU A 111 4.91 31.11 1.63
N SER A 112 5.92 30.74 0.82
CA SER A 112 7.09 30.01 1.28
C SER A 112 7.94 30.84 2.25
N GLN A 113 8.03 32.16 2.06
CA GLN A 113 8.71 33.07 2.99
C GLN A 113 7.95 33.19 4.33
N LYS A 114 6.61 33.26 4.30
CA LYS A 114 5.78 33.26 5.53
C LYS A 114 5.87 31.95 6.31
N TYR A 115 5.93 30.82 5.62
CA TYR A 115 6.05 29.49 6.26
C TYR A 115 7.40 29.29 6.96
N ASN A 116 8.49 29.84 6.40
CA ASN A 116 9.83 29.79 6.99
C ASN A 116 10.02 30.74 8.19
N GLU A 117 9.21 31.80 8.31
CA GLU A 117 9.21 32.68 9.48
C GLU A 117 8.35 32.14 10.63
N GLN A 118 7.24 31.44 10.34
CA GLN A 118 6.36 30.84 11.36
C GLN A 118 6.88 29.53 11.98
N THR A 119 7.85 28.87 11.35
CA THR A 119 8.43 27.60 11.84
C THR A 119 9.60 27.79 12.82
N LYS A 120 9.97 29.04 13.16
CA LYS A 120 11.07 29.34 14.11
C LYS A 120 10.67 29.45 15.58
N GLU A 121 9.39 29.35 15.95
CA GLU A 121 8.94 29.58 17.34
C GLU A 121 8.24 28.39 18.05
N VAL A 122 8.30 27.17 17.52
CA VAL A 122 7.80 25.99 18.28
C VAL A 122 8.91 24.96 18.44
N GLY A 123 9.26 24.76 19.72
CA GLY A 123 10.37 23.98 20.27
C GLY A 123 10.78 22.71 19.51
N ASP A 124 12.08 22.65 19.24
CA ASP A 124 12.98 21.50 19.30
C ASP A 124 12.35 20.10 19.14
N TYR A 125 12.11 19.70 17.89
CA TYR A 125 11.86 18.31 17.48
C TYR A 125 13.03 17.77 16.65
N GLU A 126 14.27 18.12 17.00
CA GLU A 126 15.48 17.66 16.28
C GLU A 126 15.89 16.21 16.59
N THR A 127 15.02 15.40 17.21
CA THR A 127 15.36 14.01 17.60
C THR A 127 14.61 12.91 16.83
N ILE A 128 13.80 13.23 15.82
CA ILE A 128 13.08 12.22 15.02
C ILE A 128 13.87 11.77 13.77
N ASP A 129 14.96 12.48 13.42
CA ASP A 129 15.86 12.12 12.31
C ASP A 129 16.81 10.93 12.63
N LYS A 130 16.54 10.21 13.74
CA LYS A 130 17.30 9.03 14.18
C LYS A 130 16.52 7.72 14.18
N LEU A 131 15.29 7.70 13.65
CA LEU A 131 14.76 6.46 13.08
C LEU A 131 15.48 6.22 11.76
N LYS A 132 16.70 5.70 11.87
CA LYS A 132 17.30 4.87 10.83
C LYS A 132 16.38 3.67 10.63
N ILE A 133 15.28 3.88 9.91
CA ILE A 133 14.85 2.89 8.93
C ILE A 133 16.14 2.61 8.18
N SER A 134 16.70 1.44 8.42
CA SER A 134 17.89 0.97 7.75
C SER A 134 17.66 1.18 6.26
N ALA A 135 18.19 2.28 5.72
CA ALA A 135 18.48 2.40 4.31
C ALA A 135 19.32 1.16 4.04
N ILE A 136 18.68 0.17 3.41
CA ILE A 136 19.34 -1.04 3.01
C ILE A 136 20.45 -0.55 2.12
N LYS A 137 21.67 -0.60 2.66
CA LYS A 137 22.89 -0.28 1.94
C LYS A 137 22.83 -1.03 0.62
N ASN A 138 23.05 -0.31 -0.47
CA ASN A 138 23.34 -0.84 -1.81
C ASN A 138 23.90 -2.26 -1.71
N VAL A 139 23.08 -3.25 -2.09
CA VAL A 139 23.56 -4.62 -2.23
C VAL A 139 24.49 -4.59 -3.42
N ASP A 140 25.79 -4.61 -3.10
CA ASP A 140 26.86 -4.70 -4.08
C ASP A 140 26.66 -5.98 -4.91
N ILE A 141 26.19 -5.81 -6.15
CA ILE A 141 25.81 -6.87 -7.10
C ILE A 141 26.97 -7.86 -7.33
N GLN A 142 28.21 -7.47 -6.98
CA GLN A 142 29.43 -8.24 -7.19
C GLN A 142 29.78 -9.20 -6.03
N LYS A 143 29.04 -9.25 -4.92
CA LYS A 143 29.32 -10.15 -3.78
C LYS A 143 28.46 -11.42 -3.70
N THR A 144 27.88 -11.87 -4.82
CA THR A 144 27.36 -13.25 -4.91
C THR A 144 28.43 -14.14 -5.55
N SER A 145 29.09 -14.93 -4.72
CA SER A 145 30.04 -15.96 -5.13
C SER A 145 29.36 -17.03 -6.00
N ASN A 146 30.07 -17.46 -7.04
CA ASN A 146 29.88 -18.71 -7.79
C ASN A 146 28.64 -18.89 -8.68
N GLY A 147 28.41 -18.05 -9.69
CA GLY A 147 27.63 -18.44 -10.89
C GLY A 147 26.24 -19.07 -10.65
N ALA A 148 25.67 -18.90 -9.46
CA ALA A 148 24.47 -19.59 -9.04
C ALA A 148 23.27 -18.87 -9.62
N LYS A 149 22.39 -19.63 -10.30
CA LYS A 149 21.18 -19.07 -10.90
C LYS A 149 20.19 -18.60 -9.84
N PHE A 150 20.21 -19.18 -8.64
CA PHE A 150 19.47 -18.71 -7.48
C PHE A 150 20.43 -18.30 -6.37
N SER A 151 20.22 -17.14 -5.76
CA SER A 151 20.91 -16.74 -4.54
C SER A 151 19.94 -16.11 -3.54
N SER A 152 20.03 -16.53 -2.29
CA SER A 152 19.28 -15.95 -1.18
C SER A 152 20.20 -15.03 -0.38
N ASN A 153 19.86 -13.76 -0.31
CA ASN A 153 20.58 -12.74 0.47
C ASN A 153 19.98 -12.56 1.87
N ILE A 154 19.10 -13.47 2.30
CA ILE A 154 18.41 -13.37 3.59
C ILE A 154 19.42 -13.54 4.72
N THR A 155 19.55 -12.51 5.56
CA THR A 155 20.45 -12.49 6.72
C THR A 155 19.84 -13.11 7.99
N GLN A 156 18.54 -13.39 8.00
CA GLN A 156 17.83 -14.01 9.12
C GLN A 156 17.98 -15.54 9.09
N ASN A 157 18.17 -16.16 10.26
CA ASN A 157 18.28 -17.62 10.38
C ASN A 157 16.92 -18.30 10.22
N LEU A 158 16.48 -18.46 8.97
CA LEU A 158 15.25 -19.14 8.59
C LEU A 158 15.45 -20.63 8.28
N ASN A 159 16.60 -21.20 8.67
CA ASN A 159 16.98 -22.56 8.29
C ASN A 159 16.00 -23.64 8.76
N ASN A 160 15.17 -23.37 9.77
CA ASN A 160 14.15 -24.29 10.28
C ASN A 160 12.71 -23.90 9.86
N ASP A 161 12.53 -22.80 9.14
CA ASP A 161 11.21 -22.35 8.66
C ASP A 161 10.86 -23.08 7.36
N LYS A 162 9.91 -24.02 7.47
CA LYS A 162 9.44 -24.85 6.36
C LYS A 162 8.82 -24.02 5.22
N SER A 163 8.13 -22.92 5.55
CA SER A 163 7.55 -22.02 4.57
C SER A 163 8.64 -21.24 3.84
N ALA A 164 9.66 -20.76 4.56
CA ALA A 164 10.81 -20.12 3.93
C ALA A 164 11.58 -21.08 3.01
N GLN A 165 11.78 -22.33 3.44
CA GLN A 165 12.39 -23.39 2.61
C GLN A 165 11.55 -23.66 1.35
N PHE A 166 10.23 -23.82 1.49
CA PHE A 166 9.34 -24.02 0.35
C PHE A 166 9.42 -22.87 -0.68
N ILE A 167 9.49 -21.63 -0.20
CA ILE A 167 9.62 -20.44 -1.07
C ILE A 167 10.97 -20.43 -1.79
N GLN A 168 12.05 -20.73 -1.07
CA GLN A 168 13.39 -20.85 -1.67
C GLN A 168 13.44 -21.97 -2.71
N ASP A 169 12.84 -23.12 -2.44
CA ASP A 169 12.75 -24.23 -3.39
C ASP A 169 11.90 -23.85 -4.61
N TYR A 170 10.78 -23.14 -4.41
CA TYR A 170 9.92 -22.68 -5.50
C TYR A 170 10.68 -21.78 -6.48
N TYR A 171 11.30 -20.70 -5.99
CA TYR A 171 12.07 -19.78 -6.83
C TYR A 171 13.40 -20.37 -7.30
N GLY A 172 14.00 -21.27 -6.51
CA GLY A 172 15.18 -22.03 -6.91
C GLY A 172 14.89 -22.94 -8.10
N ASN A 173 13.73 -23.61 -8.13
CA ASN A 173 13.31 -24.39 -9.30
C ASN A 173 13.11 -23.49 -10.52
N ILE A 174 12.51 -22.31 -10.36
CA ILE A 174 12.33 -21.35 -11.46
C ILE A 174 13.69 -20.91 -12.02
N ALA A 175 14.59 -20.44 -11.16
CA ALA A 175 15.89 -19.93 -11.57
C ALA A 175 16.77 -21.00 -12.23
N ASN A 176 16.62 -22.27 -11.83
CA ASN A 176 17.32 -23.39 -12.45
C ASN A 176 16.60 -23.96 -13.68
N HIS A 177 15.54 -23.31 -14.17
CA HIS A 177 14.64 -23.78 -15.24
C HIS A 177 14.02 -25.18 -15.02
N ALA A 178 13.89 -25.63 -13.77
CA ALA A 178 13.10 -26.80 -13.40
C ALA A 178 11.60 -26.43 -13.34
N LEU A 179 11.07 -25.90 -14.45
CA LEU A 179 9.77 -25.22 -14.51
C LEU A 179 8.58 -26.16 -14.26
N GLU A 180 8.70 -27.45 -14.57
CA GLU A 180 7.68 -28.46 -14.22
C GLU A 180 7.58 -28.66 -12.71
N LYS A 181 8.70 -28.62 -11.98
CA LYS A 181 8.71 -28.74 -10.51
C LYS A 181 8.11 -27.50 -9.87
N ALA A 182 8.53 -26.31 -10.32
CA ALA A 182 7.94 -25.06 -9.87
C ALA A 182 6.43 -25.01 -10.17
N TYR A 183 6.01 -25.42 -11.37
CA TYR A 183 4.61 -25.49 -11.75
C TYR A 183 3.80 -26.45 -10.86
N ALA A 184 4.37 -27.60 -10.49
CA ALA A 184 3.75 -28.55 -9.58
C ALA A 184 3.50 -27.97 -8.17
N MET A 185 4.41 -27.10 -7.71
CA MET A 185 4.29 -26.37 -6.44
C MET A 185 3.35 -25.16 -6.53
N SER A 186 2.99 -24.70 -7.73
CA SER A 186 2.08 -23.57 -7.93
C SER A 186 0.61 -23.99 -7.84
N LYS A 187 -0.31 -23.03 -7.67
CA LYS A 187 -1.77 -23.26 -7.80
C LYS A 187 -2.23 -23.73 -9.19
N LYS A 188 -1.34 -23.71 -10.20
CA LYS A 188 -1.65 -24.08 -11.59
C LYS A 188 -2.83 -23.27 -12.17
N VAL A 189 -2.83 -21.97 -11.91
CA VAL A 189 -3.85 -21.04 -12.40
C VAL A 189 -3.86 -20.96 -13.93
N VAL A 190 -2.69 -21.16 -14.55
CA VAL A 190 -2.49 -21.24 -16.00
C VAL A 190 -1.99 -22.63 -16.39
N ASP A 191 -2.01 -22.96 -17.67
CA ASP A 191 -1.40 -24.18 -18.19
C ASP A 191 0.14 -24.13 -18.10
N LEU A 192 0.77 -25.30 -18.17
CA LEU A 192 2.22 -25.44 -18.05
C LEU A 192 3.00 -24.67 -19.13
N GLN A 193 2.49 -24.57 -20.35
CA GLN A 193 3.20 -23.87 -21.43
C GLN A 193 3.22 -22.37 -21.18
N THR A 194 2.09 -21.81 -20.75
CA THR A 194 1.98 -20.41 -20.33
C THR A 194 2.94 -20.12 -19.16
N PHE A 195 2.96 -20.98 -18.14
CA PHE A 195 3.88 -20.85 -17.01
C PHE A 195 5.35 -20.88 -17.45
N LYS A 196 5.71 -21.80 -18.36
CA LYS A 196 7.07 -21.91 -18.89
C LYS A 196 7.50 -20.66 -19.65
N ASN A 197 6.59 -20.07 -20.42
CA ASN A 197 6.86 -18.88 -21.20
C ASN A 197 7.18 -17.67 -20.32
N TRP A 198 6.54 -17.53 -19.15
CA TRP A 198 6.82 -16.43 -18.21
C TRP A 198 8.26 -16.39 -17.72
N TYR A 199 8.89 -17.55 -17.53
CA TYR A 199 10.24 -17.66 -16.97
C TYR A 199 11.26 -18.14 -17.99
N LYS A 200 10.92 -18.06 -19.28
CA LYS A 200 11.77 -18.55 -20.37
C LYS A 200 13.11 -17.81 -20.41
N ASP A 201 13.06 -16.49 -20.23
CA ASP A 201 14.21 -15.60 -20.36
C ASP A 201 14.86 -15.27 -19.01
N THR A 202 14.35 -15.85 -17.91
CA THR A 202 14.87 -15.66 -16.55
C THR A 202 16.17 -16.43 -16.36
N ASN A 203 17.29 -15.72 -16.26
CA ASN A 203 18.63 -16.30 -16.17
C ASN A 203 19.13 -16.40 -14.72
N LYS A 204 18.67 -15.50 -13.84
CA LYS A 204 19.01 -15.48 -12.42
C LYS A 204 17.83 -14.95 -11.61
N ILE A 205 17.66 -15.45 -10.38
CA ILE A 205 16.76 -14.90 -9.37
C ILE A 205 17.55 -14.66 -8.09
N THR A 206 17.41 -13.48 -7.51
CA THR A 206 17.84 -13.20 -6.14
C THR A 206 16.63 -13.09 -5.24
N LEU A 207 16.70 -13.70 -4.06
CA LEU A 207 15.74 -13.48 -2.98
C LEU A 207 16.41 -12.52 -1.99
N ASP A 208 16.04 -11.24 -2.10
CA ASP A 208 16.71 -10.13 -1.43
C ASP A 208 16.17 -9.90 -0.02
N ASN A 209 14.87 -10.18 0.17
CA ASN A 209 14.24 -10.15 1.49
C ASN A 209 13.13 -11.22 1.58
N LEU A 210 12.92 -11.77 2.77
CA LEU A 210 11.78 -12.63 3.10
C LEU A 210 11.38 -12.39 4.55
N THR A 211 10.15 -11.96 4.74
CA THR A 211 9.53 -11.74 6.06
C THR A 211 8.26 -12.57 6.16
N ARG A 212 8.10 -13.35 7.23
CA ARG A 212 6.85 -14.06 7.52
C ARG A 212 5.77 -13.03 7.93
N ILE A 213 4.53 -13.23 7.48
CA ILE A 213 3.37 -12.35 7.80
C ILE A 213 2.32 -13.06 8.68
N ASP A 214 2.11 -14.36 8.46
CA ASP A 214 1.39 -15.27 9.35
C ASP A 214 1.86 -16.72 9.05
N ASP A 215 1.12 -17.75 9.50
CA ASP A 215 1.43 -19.16 9.21
C ASP A 215 1.39 -19.52 7.72
N LYS A 216 0.64 -18.77 6.91
CA LYS A 216 0.44 -18.99 5.47
C LYS A 216 1.12 -17.94 4.62
N LYS A 217 1.19 -16.69 5.06
CA LYS A 217 1.63 -15.54 4.27
C LYS A 217 3.09 -15.16 4.52
N SER A 218 3.76 -14.75 3.45
CA SER A 218 5.13 -14.21 3.43
C SER A 218 5.21 -13.00 2.53
N SER A 219 5.89 -11.95 2.98
CA SER A 219 6.35 -10.85 2.12
C SER A 219 7.76 -11.14 1.63
N LEU A 220 8.00 -10.93 0.35
CA LEU A 220 9.24 -11.22 -0.34
C LEU A 220 9.68 -9.99 -1.12
N GLU A 221 10.98 -9.75 -1.19
CA GLU A 221 11.57 -8.93 -2.24
C GLU A 221 12.50 -9.82 -3.07
N LEU A 222 12.25 -9.87 -4.38
CA LEU A 222 12.97 -10.75 -5.28
C LEU A 222 13.32 -10.04 -6.57
N THR A 223 14.51 -10.28 -7.10
CA THR A 223 14.94 -9.71 -8.38
C THR A 223 15.11 -10.80 -9.42
N LEU A 224 14.37 -10.69 -10.52
CA LEU A 224 14.55 -11.54 -11.70
C LEU A 224 15.49 -10.82 -12.66
N TYR A 225 16.47 -11.54 -13.18
CA TYR A 225 17.36 -11.08 -14.22
C TYR A 225 16.99 -11.81 -15.51
N GLU A 226 16.61 -11.03 -16.52
CA GLU A 226 16.13 -11.51 -17.81
C GLU A 226 17.03 -10.96 -18.90
N SER A 227 17.98 -11.78 -19.36
CA SER A 227 19.03 -11.36 -20.30
C SER A 227 19.85 -10.15 -19.83
N ASP A 228 19.61 -8.97 -20.41
CA ASP A 228 20.28 -7.69 -20.13
C ASP A 228 19.44 -6.77 -19.26
N LYS A 229 18.35 -7.27 -18.66
CA LYS A 229 17.45 -6.50 -17.79
C LYS A 229 17.26 -7.18 -16.45
N TYR A 230 16.86 -6.38 -15.46
CA TYR A 230 16.37 -6.90 -14.19
C TYR A 230 15.04 -6.25 -13.84
N THR A 231 14.21 -6.99 -13.12
CA THR A 231 13.02 -6.48 -12.45
C THR A 231 13.03 -6.92 -11.00
N ARG A 232 12.93 -5.96 -10.09
CA ARG A 232 12.72 -6.20 -8.66
C ARG A 232 11.23 -6.20 -8.35
N TYR A 233 10.79 -7.21 -7.63
CA TYR A 233 9.41 -7.44 -7.25
C TYR A 233 9.26 -7.48 -5.74
N GLY A 234 8.20 -6.85 -5.25
CA GLY A 234 7.64 -7.09 -3.93
C GLY A 234 6.52 -8.12 -4.09
N VAL A 235 6.59 -9.23 -3.37
CA VAL A 235 5.61 -10.31 -3.48
C VAL A 235 5.03 -10.66 -2.12
N LEU A 236 3.72 -10.57 -1.98
CA LEU A 236 3.00 -11.17 -0.88
C LEU A 236 2.50 -12.55 -1.30
N MET A 237 3.17 -13.60 -0.83
CA MET A 237 2.89 -14.99 -1.15
C MET A 237 2.08 -15.65 -0.03
N THR A 238 0.95 -16.26 -0.38
CA THR A 238 0.15 -17.12 0.50
C THR A 238 0.36 -18.57 0.12
N LEU A 239 0.70 -19.42 1.09
CA LEU A 239 0.89 -20.85 0.93
C LEU A 239 -0.32 -21.64 1.45
N LEU A 240 -0.68 -22.70 0.73
CA LEU A 240 -1.56 -23.75 1.24
C LEU A 240 -0.76 -24.62 2.21
N ILE A 241 -1.23 -24.71 3.46
CA ILE A 241 -0.62 -25.49 4.52
C ILE A 241 -1.50 -26.71 4.83
N GLU A 242 -0.95 -27.91 4.68
CA GLU A 242 -1.59 -29.18 5.07
C GLU A 242 -0.72 -29.88 6.11
N ASN A 243 -1.31 -30.31 7.23
CA ASN A 243 -0.58 -30.99 8.31
C ASN A 243 0.69 -30.22 8.78
N LYS A 244 0.60 -28.89 8.88
CA LYS A 244 1.71 -27.98 9.24
C LYS A 244 2.88 -28.00 8.24
N MET A 245 2.65 -28.41 7.00
CA MET A 245 3.61 -28.38 5.91
C MET A 245 3.08 -27.51 4.77
N PRO A 246 3.89 -26.61 4.20
CA PRO A 246 3.52 -25.95 2.96
C PRO A 246 3.56 -26.95 1.81
N VAL A 247 2.45 -27.04 1.07
CA VAL A 247 2.31 -27.99 -0.04
C VAL A 247 2.17 -27.30 -1.40
N GLN A 248 1.69 -26.05 -1.41
CA GLN A 248 1.42 -25.33 -2.64
C GLN A 248 1.44 -23.82 -2.42
N VAL A 249 1.82 -23.05 -3.44
CA VAL A 249 1.52 -21.62 -3.52
C VAL A 249 0.03 -21.47 -3.79
N GLU A 250 -0.72 -20.85 -2.89
CA GLU A 250 -2.16 -20.61 -3.02
C GLU A 250 -2.47 -19.28 -3.72
N LYS A 251 -1.68 -18.24 -3.45
CA LYS A 251 -1.85 -16.91 -4.04
C LYS A 251 -0.51 -16.18 -4.03
N SER A 252 -0.24 -15.38 -5.06
CA SER A 252 0.87 -14.44 -5.08
C SER A 252 0.36 -13.08 -5.54
N GLU A 253 0.47 -12.07 -4.68
CA GLU A 253 0.21 -10.67 -5.02
C GLU A 253 1.56 -10.02 -5.29
N VAL A 254 1.73 -9.43 -6.46
CA VAL A 254 3.03 -9.00 -6.97
C VAL A 254 2.99 -7.52 -7.31
N ARG A 255 4.02 -6.79 -6.92
CA ARG A 255 4.30 -5.40 -7.32
C ARG A 255 5.69 -5.30 -7.90
N ILE A 256 5.83 -4.53 -8.97
CA ILE A 256 7.13 -4.12 -9.46
C ILE A 256 7.62 -3.00 -8.53
N LEU A 257 8.81 -3.16 -7.97
CA LEU A 257 9.47 -2.15 -7.15
C LEU A 257 10.44 -1.31 -7.99
N GLU A 258 11.10 -1.95 -8.94
CA GLU A 258 12.19 -1.36 -9.72
C GLU A 258 12.46 -2.18 -10.99
N GLN A 259 12.92 -1.53 -12.06
CA GLN A 259 13.41 -2.18 -13.28
C GLN A 259 14.63 -1.43 -13.82
N GLY A 260 15.51 -2.15 -14.52
CA GLY A 260 16.66 -1.52 -15.16
C GLY A 260 17.46 -2.46 -16.06
N ALA A 261 18.51 -1.91 -16.68
CA ALA A 261 19.45 -2.68 -17.49
C ALA A 261 20.59 -3.25 -16.61
N VAL A 262 21.01 -4.48 -16.94
CA VAL A 262 22.18 -5.14 -16.35
C VAL A 262 23.41 -4.68 -17.13
N MET A 263 24.12 -3.68 -16.61
CA MET A 263 25.33 -3.15 -17.25
C MET A 263 26.46 -4.19 -17.20
N ALA A 264 26.68 -4.91 -18.29
CA ALA A 264 27.84 -5.78 -18.47
C ALA A 264 29.07 -4.94 -18.86
N ASN A 265 30.03 -4.81 -17.93
CA ASN A 265 31.38 -4.29 -18.16
C ASN A 265 31.50 -2.89 -18.79
N LEU A 266 31.42 -1.83 -17.97
CA LEU A 266 32.17 -0.60 -18.24
C LEU A 266 33.05 -0.28 -17.02
N ARG A 267 34.35 -0.56 -17.16
CA ARG A 267 35.38 0.05 -16.32
C ARG A 267 35.50 1.51 -16.74
N SER A 268 34.68 2.36 -16.15
CA SER A 268 34.90 3.80 -16.09
C SER A 268 34.16 4.35 -14.88
N GLU A 269 34.81 5.24 -14.15
CA GLU A 269 34.36 5.93 -12.95
C GLU A 269 32.88 6.39 -12.94
N PRO A 270 32.27 6.54 -11.75
CA PRO A 270 30.82 6.58 -11.58
C PRO A 270 30.25 7.93 -12.04
N ASN A 271 29.75 7.98 -13.27
CA ASN A 271 28.73 8.95 -13.64
C ASN A 271 27.43 8.19 -13.91
N GLN A 272 26.55 8.25 -12.90
CA GLN A 272 25.09 8.06 -12.93
C GLN A 272 24.59 6.99 -13.91
N ALA A 273 24.60 5.73 -13.48
CA ALA A 273 23.63 4.77 -13.99
C ALA A 273 22.23 5.31 -13.62
N GLN A 274 21.41 5.59 -14.63
CA GLN A 274 20.04 6.04 -14.45
C GLN A 274 19.21 4.85 -13.94
N GLU A 275 19.05 4.78 -12.61
CA GLU A 275 18.07 3.94 -11.93
C GLU A 275 16.68 4.48 -12.27
N GLU A 276 15.86 3.72 -13.00
CA GLU A 276 14.50 4.11 -13.35
C GLU A 276 13.53 3.52 -12.31
N LYS A 277 13.31 4.26 -11.21
CA LYS A 277 12.30 3.89 -10.22
C LYS A 277 10.91 4.00 -10.88
N ILE A 278 10.25 2.86 -11.06
CA ILE A 278 8.88 2.82 -11.62
C ILE A 278 7.92 3.32 -10.55
N THR A 279 7.56 4.59 -10.65
CA THR A 279 6.44 5.16 -9.92
C THR A 279 5.16 4.91 -10.70
N THR A 280 4.05 4.63 -10.02
CA THR A 280 2.76 4.48 -10.70
C THR A 280 2.32 5.83 -11.24
N GLY A 281 1.77 5.88 -12.45
CA GLY A 281 1.25 7.14 -13.01
C GLY A 281 0.26 7.83 -12.05
N PHE A 282 -0.58 7.03 -11.37
CA PHE A 282 -1.49 7.54 -10.35
C PHE A 282 -0.77 8.24 -9.19
N PHE A 283 0.32 7.69 -8.66
CA PHE A 283 1.08 8.34 -7.59
C PHE A 283 1.76 9.62 -8.08
N THR A 284 2.44 9.58 -9.23
CA THR A 284 3.12 10.75 -9.80
C THR A 284 2.14 11.89 -10.08
N ASP A 285 0.96 11.57 -10.62
CA ASP A 285 -0.09 12.55 -10.89
C ASP A 285 -0.68 13.18 -9.61
N ASN A 286 -0.46 12.55 -8.44
CA ASN A 286 -1.08 12.92 -7.16
C ASN A 286 -0.06 13.02 -6.01
N GLU A 287 1.23 13.16 -6.28
CA GLU A 287 2.29 13.14 -5.25
C GLU A 287 2.12 14.29 -4.24
N ASN A 288 1.57 15.41 -4.70
CA ASN A 288 1.30 16.61 -3.92
C ASN A 288 -0.05 16.58 -3.20
N TYR A 289 -0.77 15.45 -3.23
CA TYR A 289 -2.03 15.31 -2.50
C TYR A 289 -1.79 15.54 -0.99
N PRO A 290 -2.69 16.22 -0.25
CA PRO A 290 -2.49 16.53 1.17
C PRO A 290 -2.21 15.29 2.04
N ILE A 291 -1.22 15.34 2.93
CA ILE A 291 -0.87 14.21 3.83
C ILE A 291 -1.95 13.92 4.88
N PHE A 292 -2.80 14.90 5.18
CA PHE A 292 -3.92 14.76 6.09
C PHE A 292 -5.21 15.18 5.41
N ILE A 293 -6.34 14.76 5.99
CA ILE A 293 -7.68 15.17 5.58
C ILE A 293 -8.53 15.47 6.81
N SER A 294 -9.37 16.51 6.73
CA SER A 294 -10.34 16.84 7.78
C SER A 294 -11.57 15.93 7.71
N ASN A 295 -12.35 15.85 8.80
CA ASN A 295 -13.60 15.09 8.82
C ASN A 295 -14.59 15.58 7.75
N ASN A 296 -14.67 16.89 7.52
CA ASN A 296 -15.62 17.46 6.55
C ASN A 296 -15.25 17.09 5.10
N GLU A 297 -13.96 17.17 4.77
CA GLU A 297 -13.45 16.74 3.46
C GLU A 297 -13.64 15.23 3.27
N PHE A 298 -13.29 14.44 4.28
CA PHE A 298 -13.47 12.99 4.24
C PHE A 298 -14.95 12.61 4.06
N GLN A 299 -15.87 13.26 4.79
CA GLN A 299 -17.32 13.10 4.64
C GLN A 299 -17.79 13.44 3.21
N THR A 300 -17.21 14.47 2.59
CA THR A 300 -17.51 14.85 1.21
C THR A 300 -17.07 13.76 0.22
N ILE A 301 -15.89 13.17 0.46
CA ILE A 301 -15.33 12.12 -0.40
C ILE A 301 -16.16 10.83 -0.34
N ILE A 302 -16.53 10.39 0.87
CA ILE A 302 -17.35 9.19 1.05
C ILE A 302 -18.75 9.33 0.46
N ASN A 303 -19.29 10.56 0.42
CA ASN A 303 -20.61 10.84 -0.15
C ASN A 303 -20.59 10.85 -1.69
N ASN A 304 -19.52 11.37 -2.30
CA ASN A 304 -19.49 11.69 -3.73
C ASN A 304 -18.74 10.66 -4.59
N ASN A 305 -17.75 9.95 -4.07
CA ASN A 305 -16.77 9.22 -4.89
C ASN A 305 -16.45 7.80 -4.38
N ARG A 306 -17.47 6.94 -4.22
CA ARG A 306 -17.34 5.61 -3.59
C ARG A 306 -16.31 4.65 -4.20
N ASN A 307 -15.92 4.83 -5.47
CA ASN A 307 -15.08 3.84 -6.17
C ASN A 307 -13.58 4.20 -6.22
N ASN A 308 -13.21 5.44 -5.89
CA ASN A 308 -11.85 5.97 -6.09
C ASN A 308 -11.01 6.03 -4.82
N TYR A 309 -11.50 5.49 -3.70
CA TYR A 309 -10.77 5.46 -2.46
C TYR A 309 -10.76 4.08 -1.79
N LEU A 310 -9.87 3.94 -0.83
CA LEU A 310 -9.85 2.87 0.15
C LEU A 310 -9.68 3.48 1.54
N VAL A 311 -10.40 2.96 2.54
CA VAL A 311 -10.17 3.30 3.95
C VAL A 311 -9.35 2.19 4.58
N LEU A 312 -8.20 2.55 5.13
CA LEU A 312 -7.30 1.65 5.84
C LEU A 312 -7.37 1.93 7.34
N ASP A 313 -7.86 0.97 8.11
CA ASP A 313 -7.79 1.02 9.56
C ASP A 313 -6.48 0.38 10.04
N ALA A 314 -5.55 1.22 10.49
CA ALA A 314 -4.21 0.84 10.94
C ALA A 314 -4.09 0.73 12.47
N ARG A 315 -5.22 0.62 13.18
CA ARG A 315 -5.25 0.39 14.64
C ARG A 315 -4.79 -1.03 15.00
N GLU A 316 -4.77 -1.38 16.28
CA GLU A 316 -4.55 -2.76 16.72
C GLU A 316 -5.84 -3.59 16.54
N ASN A 317 -5.70 -4.92 16.45
CA ASN A 317 -6.83 -5.86 16.28
C ASN A 317 -7.95 -5.58 17.27
N ILE A 318 -7.60 -5.42 18.55
CA ILE A 318 -8.56 -5.20 19.62
C ILE A 318 -9.33 -3.87 19.50
N GLU A 319 -8.71 -2.84 18.90
CA GLU A 319 -9.36 -1.56 18.64
C GLU A 319 -10.35 -1.68 17.48
N TYR A 320 -10.00 -2.44 16.43
CA TYR A 320 -10.87 -2.72 15.28
C TYR A 320 -12.05 -3.61 15.64
N GLU A 321 -11.80 -4.66 16.44
CA GLU A 321 -12.84 -5.56 16.97
C GLU A 321 -13.84 -4.85 17.89
N ASN A 322 -13.41 -3.80 18.59
CA ASN A 322 -14.31 -2.97 19.41
C ASN A 322 -15.29 -2.16 18.55
N GLY A 323 -14.86 -1.76 17.36
CA GLY A 323 -15.67 -1.05 16.39
C GLY A 323 -14.80 -0.49 15.27
N PHE A 324 -15.38 -0.25 14.10
CA PHE A 324 -14.65 0.06 12.87
C PHE A 324 -15.48 0.91 11.91
N PHE A 325 -14.79 1.50 10.93
CA PHE A 325 -15.43 2.20 9.82
C PHE A 325 -15.96 1.19 8.78
N PRO A 326 -17.23 1.28 8.32
CA PRO A 326 -17.79 0.37 7.32
C PRO A 326 -16.92 0.24 6.06
N ASP A 327 -16.74 -0.98 5.56
CA ASP A 327 -15.94 -1.28 4.36
C ASP A 327 -14.45 -0.92 4.44
N SER A 328 -13.94 -0.55 5.62
CA SER A 328 -12.49 -0.37 5.83
C SER A 328 -11.77 -1.71 5.81
N ILE A 329 -10.57 -1.73 5.22
CA ILE A 329 -9.64 -2.85 5.41
C ILE A 329 -8.84 -2.64 6.68
N HIS A 330 -8.62 -3.72 7.43
CA HIS A 330 -7.81 -3.67 8.65
C HIS A 330 -6.44 -4.29 8.45
N ILE A 331 -5.38 -3.48 8.61
CA ILE A 331 -4.01 -3.95 8.63
C ILE A 331 -3.23 -3.12 9.65
N ARG A 332 -2.78 -3.76 10.74
CA ARG A 332 -1.95 -3.14 11.77
C ARG A 332 -0.69 -2.52 11.18
N PHE A 333 -0.19 -1.43 11.78
CA PHE A 333 1.01 -0.78 11.26
C PHE A 333 2.24 -1.69 11.25
N ALA A 334 2.46 -2.47 12.31
CA ALA A 334 3.54 -3.46 12.36
C ALA A 334 3.46 -4.47 11.20
N ASP A 335 2.25 -4.87 10.78
CA ASP A 335 2.06 -5.80 9.68
C ASP A 335 2.26 -5.14 8.31
N LEU A 336 1.89 -3.86 8.16
CA LEU A 336 2.22 -3.06 6.98
C LEU A 336 3.74 -2.97 6.81
N GLN A 337 4.47 -2.67 7.89
CA GLN A 337 5.93 -2.62 7.90
C GLN A 337 6.57 -3.99 7.61
N ALA A 338 5.95 -5.07 8.06
CA ALA A 338 6.39 -6.44 7.74
C ALA A 338 6.16 -6.81 6.25
N GLY A 339 5.36 -6.04 5.52
CA GLY A 339 5.21 -6.18 4.06
C GLY A 339 3.77 -6.25 3.55
N ARG A 340 2.76 -6.22 4.43
CA ARG A 340 1.34 -6.25 4.00
C ARG A 340 0.90 -4.98 3.25
N TRP A 341 1.76 -3.96 3.16
CA TRP A 341 1.52 -2.80 2.30
C TRP A 341 1.30 -3.19 0.82
N ILE A 342 1.78 -4.36 0.40
CA ILE A 342 1.54 -4.93 -0.94
C ILE A 342 0.04 -5.22 -1.20
N GLU A 343 -0.80 -5.28 -0.16
CA GLU A 343 -2.25 -5.44 -0.29
C GLU A 343 -2.96 -4.11 -0.62
N ILE A 344 -2.30 -2.95 -0.41
CA ILE A 344 -2.92 -1.63 -0.46
C ILE A 344 -2.93 -1.05 -1.88
N PRO A 345 -4.08 -0.84 -2.54
CA PRO A 345 -4.15 -0.39 -3.94
C PRO A 345 -3.31 0.87 -4.18
N ASN A 346 -2.63 0.92 -5.32
CA ASN A 346 -1.77 2.04 -5.73
C ASN A 346 -2.41 2.91 -6.82
N ASP A 347 -3.64 2.62 -7.21
CA ASP A 347 -4.47 3.32 -8.19
C ASP A 347 -5.65 4.05 -7.53
N LYS A 348 -5.60 4.24 -6.21
CA LYS A 348 -6.66 4.86 -5.39
C LYS A 348 -6.08 5.77 -4.33
N PHE A 349 -6.89 6.73 -3.88
CA PHE A 349 -6.62 7.48 -2.67
C PHE A 349 -6.83 6.59 -1.44
N VAL A 350 -5.85 6.54 -0.54
CA VAL A 350 -5.90 5.74 0.68
C VAL A 350 -6.09 6.65 1.88
N TYR A 351 -7.21 6.51 2.58
CA TYR A 351 -7.50 7.26 3.81
C TYR A 351 -7.21 6.39 5.03
N VAL A 352 -6.21 6.79 5.80
CA VAL A 352 -5.73 6.03 6.96
C VAL A 352 -6.47 6.48 8.22
N LEU A 353 -7.10 5.52 8.89
CA LEU A 353 -7.67 5.67 10.22
C LEU A 353 -6.73 5.08 11.27
N CYS A 354 -6.49 5.86 12.32
CA CYS A 354 -6.03 5.35 13.60
C CYS A 354 -6.98 5.85 14.70
N TRP A 355 -6.60 5.79 15.99
CA TRP A 355 -7.45 6.32 17.05
C TRP A 355 -7.56 7.86 17.02
N SER A 356 -6.43 8.58 17.04
CA SER A 356 -6.39 10.05 17.27
C SER A 356 -5.67 10.88 16.20
N GLY A 357 -5.18 10.25 15.14
CA GLY A 357 -4.39 10.88 14.06
C GLY A 357 -2.90 10.55 14.09
N ILE A 358 -2.30 10.37 15.27
CA ILE A 358 -0.83 10.23 15.45
C ILE A 358 -0.25 9.05 14.66
N ARG A 359 -0.69 7.82 14.96
CA ARG A 359 -0.25 6.61 14.23
C ARG A 359 -0.69 6.64 12.76
N GLY A 360 -1.81 7.30 12.46
CA GLY A 360 -2.29 7.49 11.10
C GLY A 360 -1.31 8.27 10.25
N LYS A 361 -0.71 9.33 10.81
CA LYS A 361 0.35 10.11 10.18
C LYS A 361 1.53 9.24 9.77
N GLU A 362 2.09 8.48 10.71
CA GLU A 362 3.24 7.60 10.45
C GLU A 362 2.93 6.56 9.38
N VAL A 363 1.73 5.98 9.41
CA VAL A 363 1.28 5.02 8.40
C VAL A 363 1.14 5.68 7.03
N ALA A 364 0.54 6.87 6.93
CA ALA A 364 0.39 7.58 5.66
C ALA A 364 1.75 7.97 5.06
N GLU A 365 2.68 8.46 5.89
CA GLU A 365 4.06 8.74 5.49
C GLU A 365 4.76 7.47 4.98
N PHE A 366 4.66 6.36 5.73
CA PHE A 366 5.20 5.06 5.32
C PHE A 366 4.63 4.61 3.96
N LEU A 367 3.32 4.71 3.74
CA LEU A 367 2.70 4.32 2.47
C LEU A 367 3.15 5.20 1.30
N ARG A 368 3.37 6.50 1.52
CA ARG A 368 3.94 7.38 0.47
C ARG A 368 5.36 6.99 0.08
N THR A 369 6.18 6.47 1.01
CA THR A 369 7.49 5.89 0.64
C THR A 369 7.38 4.66 -0.28
N LYS A 370 6.17 4.08 -0.38
CA LYS A 370 5.83 2.94 -1.25
C LYS A 370 5.04 3.36 -2.49
N ASP A 371 5.08 4.66 -2.82
CA ASP A 371 4.39 5.25 -3.98
C ASP A 371 2.87 4.98 -3.95
N ILE A 372 2.26 5.07 -2.75
CA ILE A 372 0.81 4.99 -2.52
C ILE A 372 0.32 6.36 -2.06
N VAL A 373 -0.72 6.88 -2.71
CA VAL A 373 -1.31 8.19 -2.38
C VAL A 373 -2.15 8.06 -1.11
N ALA A 374 -1.52 8.26 0.05
CA ALA A 374 -2.16 8.11 1.35
C ALA A 374 -2.34 9.45 2.07
N SER A 375 -3.47 9.61 2.75
CA SER A 375 -3.75 10.71 3.68
C SER A 375 -4.30 10.15 4.99
N TYR A 376 -3.88 10.68 6.14
CA TYR A 376 -4.47 10.28 7.41
C TYR A 376 -5.62 11.18 7.81
N LEU A 377 -6.64 10.62 8.47
CA LEU A 377 -7.70 11.42 9.05
C LEU A 377 -7.15 12.16 10.28
N GLU A 378 -7.14 13.49 10.22
CA GLU A 378 -6.43 14.36 11.17
C GLU A 378 -6.78 14.05 12.63
N ASN A 379 -8.07 13.86 12.93
CA ASN A 379 -8.57 13.60 14.28
C ASN A 379 -8.82 12.11 14.57
N GLY A 380 -8.39 11.23 13.65
CA GLY A 380 -8.58 9.78 13.72
C GLY A 380 -10.05 9.36 13.86
N ALA A 381 -10.24 8.09 14.23
CA ALA A 381 -11.55 7.50 14.47
C ALA A 381 -12.31 8.19 15.61
N ASN A 382 -11.62 8.66 16.66
CA ASN A 382 -12.30 9.35 17.76
C ASN A 382 -12.98 10.63 17.28
N GLY A 383 -12.23 11.48 16.56
CA GLY A 383 -12.77 12.71 16.01
C GLY A 383 -13.82 12.45 14.93
N TRP A 384 -13.67 11.40 14.13
CA TRP A 384 -14.68 10.99 13.15
C TRP A 384 -16.03 10.66 13.78
N VAL A 385 -16.02 9.87 14.85
CA VAL A 385 -17.24 9.49 15.56
C VAL A 385 -17.84 10.67 16.31
N GLU A 386 -17.03 11.53 16.93
CA GLU A 386 -17.50 12.77 17.56
C GLU A 386 -18.12 13.75 16.56
N TYR A 387 -17.62 13.76 15.32
CA TYR A 387 -18.22 14.51 14.20
C TYR A 387 -19.57 13.94 13.73
N GLY A 388 -19.96 12.74 14.17
CA GLY A 388 -21.19 12.07 13.74
C GLY A 388 -21.00 11.21 12.48
N GLY A 389 -19.75 10.91 12.12
CA GLY A 389 -19.42 10.04 11.01
C GLY A 389 -19.88 8.58 11.23
N GLN A 390 -20.04 7.84 10.14
CA GLN A 390 -20.46 6.44 10.20
C GLN A 390 -19.43 5.56 10.94
N TRP A 391 -19.93 4.69 11.82
CA TRP A 391 -19.13 3.79 12.64
C TRP A 391 -19.96 2.57 13.06
N ILE A 392 -19.35 1.39 13.07
CA ILE A 392 -19.96 0.15 13.58
C ILE A 392 -19.31 -0.18 14.92
N GLY A 393 -20.10 -0.48 15.95
CA GLY A 393 -19.59 -0.79 17.29
C GLY A 393 -19.21 0.44 18.10
N SER A 394 -18.18 0.32 18.94
CA SER A 394 -17.69 1.38 19.83
C SER A 394 -16.32 1.89 19.40
N VAL A 395 -16.07 3.20 19.57
CA VAL A 395 -14.74 3.80 19.33
C VAL A 395 -13.93 3.95 20.62
N LYS A 396 -14.60 4.08 21.77
CA LYS A 396 -13.94 4.36 23.04
C LYS A 396 -13.46 3.07 23.67
N PHE A 397 -12.14 2.87 23.73
CA PHE A 397 -11.52 1.74 24.43
C PHE A 397 -11.99 1.63 25.88
N SER A 398 -12.10 2.76 26.59
CA SER A 398 -12.56 2.80 27.99
C SER A 398 -14.01 2.38 28.19
N ALA A 399 -14.85 2.41 27.14
CA ALA A 399 -16.23 1.94 27.23
C ALA A 399 -16.29 0.40 27.32
N LYS A 400 -15.35 -0.29 26.66
CA LYS A 400 -15.24 -1.76 26.70
C LYS A 400 -14.38 -2.24 27.87
N TYR A 401 -13.30 -1.52 28.17
CA TYR A 401 -12.31 -1.86 29.22
C TYR A 401 -12.42 -0.87 30.38
N SER A 402 -13.46 -1.03 31.20
CA SER A 402 -13.85 -0.08 32.24
C SER A 402 -13.29 -0.42 33.62
N GLU A 403 -12.80 -1.64 33.81
CA GLU A 403 -12.30 -2.13 35.08
C GLU A 403 -11.07 -1.34 35.57
N GLU A 404 -10.92 -1.27 36.89
CA GLU A 404 -9.90 -0.46 37.55
C GLU A 404 -8.48 -0.82 37.08
N ARG A 405 -8.19 -2.10 36.84
CA ARG A 405 -6.89 -2.59 36.38
C ARG A 405 -6.40 -1.92 35.08
N TYR A 406 -7.30 -1.53 34.17
CA TYR A 406 -6.92 -0.82 32.93
C TYR A 406 -6.59 0.66 33.14
N ARG A 407 -6.99 1.21 34.28
CA ARG A 407 -6.76 2.61 34.69
C ARG A 407 -5.64 2.73 35.71
N LEU A 408 -5.36 1.67 36.46
CA LEU A 408 -4.35 1.65 37.52
C LEU A 408 -2.95 1.89 36.98
N VAL A 409 -2.22 2.78 37.64
CA VAL A 409 -0.81 3.08 37.43
C VAL A 409 -0.11 3.02 38.77
N PHE A 410 0.87 2.13 38.91
CA PHE A 410 1.64 1.95 40.13
C PHE A 410 2.76 2.99 40.23
N ASN A 411 3.11 3.37 41.47
CA ASN A 411 4.34 4.10 41.74
C ASN A 411 5.53 3.13 41.86
N THR A 412 6.75 3.67 41.85
CA THR A 412 8.00 2.87 41.90
C THR A 412 8.10 1.98 43.14
N THR A 413 7.70 2.48 44.31
CA THR A 413 7.74 1.71 45.57
C THR A 413 6.80 0.51 45.50
N ASP A 414 5.57 0.72 45.03
CA ASP A 414 4.57 -0.35 44.89
C ASP A 414 5.04 -1.43 43.93
N VAL A 415 5.62 -1.06 42.78
CA VAL A 415 6.16 -2.03 41.82
C VAL A 415 7.28 -2.86 42.45
N LYS A 416 8.25 -2.22 43.12
CA LYS A 416 9.36 -2.92 43.80
C LYS A 416 8.85 -3.88 44.86
N GLU A 417 7.93 -3.45 45.72
CA GLU A 417 7.36 -4.31 46.75
C GLU A 417 6.58 -5.48 46.15
N LYS A 418 5.77 -5.21 45.13
CA LYS A 418 4.95 -6.22 44.47
C LYS A 418 5.78 -7.25 43.72
N VAL A 419 6.80 -6.86 42.97
CA VAL A 419 7.68 -7.80 42.25
C VAL A 419 8.44 -8.72 43.21
N VAL A 420 8.82 -8.22 44.40
CA VAL A 420 9.49 -9.04 45.43
C VAL A 420 8.53 -10.00 46.13
N ARG A 421 7.31 -9.55 46.45
CA ARG A 421 6.33 -10.34 47.24
C ARG A 421 5.45 -11.25 46.39
N GLU A 422 5.16 -10.84 45.18
CA GLU A 422 4.26 -11.50 44.25
C GLU A 422 5.06 -11.89 43.00
N ASN A 423 4.91 -13.12 42.49
CA ASN A 423 5.58 -13.61 41.28
C ASN A 423 5.04 -12.90 40.02
N ILE A 424 5.31 -11.60 39.90
CA ILE A 424 4.86 -10.70 38.83
C ILE A 424 5.91 -10.66 37.74
N GLN A 425 5.45 -10.75 36.49
CA GLN A 425 6.27 -10.51 35.32
C GLN A 425 6.12 -9.04 34.90
N LEU A 426 7.25 -8.33 34.82
CA LEU A 426 7.29 -7.00 34.24
C LEU A 426 7.34 -7.12 32.72
N VAL A 427 6.50 -6.36 32.03
CA VAL A 427 6.39 -6.42 30.57
C VAL A 427 6.63 -5.04 30.01
N ASP A 428 7.66 -4.87 29.21
CA ASP A 428 8.01 -3.57 28.65
C ASP A 428 7.36 -3.36 27.29
N SER A 429 6.36 -2.48 27.23
CA SER A 429 5.67 -2.14 26.00
C SER A 429 6.27 -0.92 25.31
N ARG A 430 7.43 -0.42 25.75
CA ARG A 430 8.08 0.71 25.08
C ARG A 430 8.71 0.25 23.77
N GLU A 431 9.01 1.23 22.93
CA GLU A 431 9.60 1.01 21.63
C GLU A 431 10.90 0.18 21.72
N PRO A 432 11.15 -0.75 20.76
CA PRO A 432 12.26 -1.70 20.86
C PRO A 432 13.63 -1.06 21.13
N TRP A 433 13.93 0.07 20.47
CA TRP A 433 15.20 0.77 20.66
C TRP A 433 15.36 1.38 22.06
N LYS A 434 14.26 1.76 22.73
CA LYS A 434 14.32 2.24 24.12
C LYS A 434 14.61 1.09 25.07
N TYR A 435 13.99 -0.07 24.83
CA TYR A 435 14.27 -1.28 25.59
C TYR A 435 15.75 -1.68 25.48
N GLU A 436 16.30 -1.68 24.26
CA GLU A 436 17.72 -1.98 24.02
C GLU A 436 18.68 -1.01 24.71
N GLN A 437 18.34 0.29 24.73
CA GLN A 437 19.14 1.31 25.41
C GLN A 437 19.14 1.14 26.93
N ALA A 438 17.96 0.92 27.52
CA ALA A 438 17.80 0.66 28.95
C ALA A 438 16.44 0.03 29.24
N HIS A 439 16.43 -1.03 30.05
CA HIS A 439 15.21 -1.69 30.52
C HIS A 439 15.37 -2.20 31.96
N LEU A 440 14.25 -2.49 32.61
CA LEU A 440 14.25 -3.03 33.96
C LEU A 440 14.80 -4.48 33.95
N PRO A 441 15.67 -4.86 34.89
CA PRO A 441 16.19 -6.22 34.95
C PRO A 441 15.08 -7.27 35.04
N GLY A 442 15.11 -8.24 34.12
CA GLY A 442 14.15 -9.33 34.07
C GLY A 442 12.77 -8.96 33.49
N SER A 443 12.58 -7.75 32.95
CA SER A 443 11.39 -7.46 32.16
C SER A 443 11.41 -8.21 30.82
N ILE A 444 10.22 -8.47 30.27
CA ILE A 444 10.03 -9.08 28.96
C ILE A 444 9.63 -7.97 27.99
N SER A 445 10.35 -7.81 26.87
CA SER A 445 9.96 -6.84 25.84
C SER A 445 8.73 -7.33 25.09
N PHE A 446 7.65 -6.55 25.11
CA PHE A 446 6.45 -6.78 24.30
C PHE A 446 5.78 -5.47 23.83
N PRO A 447 6.42 -4.75 22.89
CA PRO A 447 5.83 -3.60 22.22
C PRO A 447 4.86 -4.07 21.14
N ILE A 448 3.59 -4.26 21.50
CA ILE A 448 2.63 -4.87 20.59
C ILE A 448 2.45 -4.05 19.30
N MET A 449 2.45 -2.72 19.38
CA MET A 449 2.36 -1.83 18.21
C MET A 449 3.53 -1.96 17.22
N TYR A 450 4.66 -2.52 17.65
CA TYR A 450 5.85 -2.74 16.83
C TYR A 450 6.10 -4.22 16.51
N THR A 451 5.26 -5.11 17.06
CA THR A 451 5.41 -6.57 16.89
C THR A 451 4.43 -7.05 15.83
N PRO A 452 4.91 -7.46 14.64
CA PRO A 452 4.02 -8.02 13.61
C PRO A 452 3.26 -9.24 14.14
N THR A 453 2.08 -9.47 13.59
CA THR A 453 1.16 -10.55 13.98
C THR A 453 1.85 -11.92 13.99
N THR A 454 2.80 -12.18 13.08
CA THR A 454 3.64 -13.40 13.11
C THR A 454 4.41 -13.63 14.38
N ASN A 455 4.92 -12.55 14.96
CA ASN A 455 5.91 -12.63 16.02
C ASN A 455 5.22 -12.65 17.37
N LEU A 456 3.91 -12.37 17.43
CA LEU A 456 3.13 -12.34 18.66
C LEU A 456 3.18 -13.68 19.40
N GLU A 457 2.97 -14.83 18.73
CA GLU A 457 3.02 -16.14 19.40
C GLU A 457 4.42 -16.44 19.97
N GLY A 458 5.47 -16.03 19.27
CA GLY A 458 6.84 -16.11 19.77
C GLY A 458 7.03 -15.29 21.05
N VAL A 459 6.44 -14.09 21.11
CA VAL A 459 6.45 -13.26 22.32
C VAL A 459 5.58 -13.84 23.43
N PHE A 460 4.36 -14.29 23.12
CA PHE A 460 3.46 -14.94 24.09
C PHE A 460 4.06 -16.20 24.72
N SER A 461 4.87 -16.96 23.97
CA SER A 461 5.55 -18.15 24.50
C SER A 461 6.58 -17.87 25.59
N GLN A 462 7.03 -16.60 25.75
CA GLN A 462 7.98 -16.21 26.78
C GLN A 462 7.33 -16.08 28.17
N PHE A 463 6.00 -15.93 28.23
CA PHE A 463 5.30 -15.71 29.49
C PHE A 463 4.97 -17.03 30.19
N LYS A 464 5.26 -17.08 31.50
CA LYS A 464 4.79 -18.18 32.36
C LYS A 464 3.25 -18.29 32.31
N PRO A 465 2.67 -19.50 32.22
CA PRO A 465 1.22 -19.69 32.23
C PRO A 465 0.56 -19.03 33.45
N ASN A 466 -0.59 -18.37 33.23
CA ASN A 466 -1.40 -17.71 34.28
C ASN A 466 -0.64 -16.69 35.14
N SER A 467 0.42 -16.08 34.60
CA SER A 467 1.19 -15.08 35.35
C SER A 467 0.41 -13.79 35.61
N LYS A 468 0.72 -13.14 36.73
CA LYS A 468 0.37 -11.74 36.96
C LYS A 468 1.37 -10.83 36.25
N VAL A 469 0.88 -9.76 35.61
CA VAL A 469 1.71 -8.85 34.82
C VAL A 469 1.50 -7.39 35.22
N ILE A 470 2.59 -6.62 35.21
CA ILE A 470 2.59 -5.16 35.22
C ILE A 470 3.25 -4.68 33.94
N ILE A 471 2.56 -3.80 33.20
CA ILE A 471 3.06 -3.33 31.90
C ILE A 471 3.78 -1.99 32.07
N ILE A 472 5.05 -1.95 31.69
CA ILE A 472 5.92 -0.78 31.70
C ILE A 472 5.67 0.04 30.44
N CYS A 473 5.63 1.35 30.60
CA CYS A 473 5.55 2.35 29.54
C CYS A 473 6.33 3.60 29.94
N ASP A 474 6.48 4.55 29.00
CA ASP A 474 7.03 5.89 29.26
C ASP A 474 6.23 7.00 28.56
N GLY A 475 5.05 6.67 28.03
CA GLY A 475 4.22 7.60 27.27
C GLY A 475 3.57 8.66 28.15
N TYR A 476 3.82 9.94 27.83
CA TYR A 476 3.37 11.11 28.58
C TYR A 476 1.85 11.24 28.75
N VAL A 477 1.05 10.85 27.75
CA VAL A 477 -0.39 11.19 27.74
C VAL A 477 -1.26 10.10 28.36
N ASN A 478 -0.99 8.81 28.11
CA ASN A 478 -1.89 7.76 28.60
C ASN A 478 -1.35 6.33 28.63
N CYS A 479 -0.08 6.09 28.28
CA CYS A 479 0.48 4.73 28.14
C CYS A 479 -0.50 3.77 27.44
N PHE A 480 -0.99 4.18 26.27
CA PHE A 480 -2.04 3.47 25.56
C PHE A 480 -1.55 2.10 25.08
N ASP A 481 -0.33 2.03 24.55
CA ASP A 481 0.31 0.76 24.16
C ASP A 481 0.30 -0.26 25.31
N ALA A 482 0.70 0.17 26.51
CA ALA A 482 0.64 -0.68 27.70
C ALA A 482 -0.77 -1.18 28.06
N LYS A 483 -1.83 -0.41 27.75
CA LYS A 483 -3.20 -0.90 27.92
C LYS A 483 -3.53 -2.00 26.90
N ILE A 484 -3.14 -1.80 25.64
CA ILE A 484 -3.36 -2.81 24.59
C ILE A 484 -2.59 -4.08 24.91
N THR A 485 -1.29 -3.99 25.21
CA THR A 485 -0.46 -5.12 25.64
C THR A 485 -1.09 -5.86 26.82
N GLY A 486 -1.62 -5.13 27.82
CA GLY A 486 -2.29 -5.71 28.97
C GLY A 486 -3.54 -6.53 28.61
N VAL A 487 -4.41 -5.98 27.74
CA VAL A 487 -5.62 -6.69 27.27
C VAL A 487 -5.27 -7.94 26.48
N GLU A 488 -4.25 -7.87 25.64
CA GLU A 488 -3.82 -9.00 24.80
C GLU A 488 -3.21 -10.13 25.64
N LEU A 489 -2.46 -9.80 26.68
CA LEU A 489 -1.99 -10.79 27.66
C LEU A 489 -3.15 -11.40 28.47
N GLU A 490 -4.17 -10.62 28.83
CA GLU A 490 -5.36 -11.17 29.49
C GLU A 490 -6.15 -12.11 28.58
N ALA A 491 -6.27 -11.79 27.30
CA ALA A 491 -6.88 -12.69 26.31
C ALA A 491 -6.13 -14.04 26.19
N LYS A 492 -4.85 -14.08 26.58
CA LYS A 492 -4.01 -15.28 26.64
C LYS A 492 -3.97 -15.95 28.02
N GLY A 493 -4.81 -15.50 28.96
CA GLY A 493 -4.95 -16.12 30.29
C GLY A 493 -4.03 -15.57 31.38
N HIS A 494 -3.30 -14.49 31.11
CA HIS A 494 -2.54 -13.77 32.14
C HIS A 494 -3.44 -12.81 32.92
N GLN A 495 -2.99 -12.36 34.09
CA GLN A 495 -3.74 -11.38 34.90
C GLN A 495 -3.04 -10.02 34.84
N LEU A 496 -3.68 -9.03 34.20
CA LEU A 496 -3.21 -7.65 34.25
C LEU A 496 -3.47 -7.05 35.64
N LEU A 497 -2.41 -6.57 36.29
CA LEU A 497 -2.54 -5.85 37.55
C LEU A 497 -2.66 -4.34 37.35
N GLY A 498 -1.97 -3.80 36.34
CA GLY A 498 -1.90 -2.36 36.08
C GLY A 498 -0.65 -2.02 35.28
N ARG A 499 -0.30 -0.73 35.26
CA ARG A 499 0.81 -0.20 34.46
C ARG A 499 1.84 0.51 35.33
N TYR A 500 3.04 0.70 34.80
CA TYR A 500 4.11 1.46 35.44
C TYR A 500 4.73 2.42 34.43
N ASN A 501 4.62 3.73 34.67
CA ASN A 501 4.96 4.77 33.69
C ASN A 501 6.25 5.56 34.00
N LYS A 502 7.04 5.10 34.97
CA LYS A 502 8.27 5.78 35.41
C LYS A 502 9.49 4.85 35.47
N PRO A 503 9.80 4.10 34.40
CA PRO A 503 10.86 3.10 34.43
C PRO A 503 12.25 3.64 34.83
N TRP A 504 12.54 4.91 34.63
CA TRP A 504 13.80 5.54 35.03
C TRP A 504 13.95 5.78 36.54
N GLU A 505 12.87 5.64 37.32
CA GLU A 505 12.91 5.73 38.79
C GLU A 505 13.13 4.36 39.46
N TYR A 506 13.02 3.26 38.72
CA TYR A 506 13.18 1.89 39.22
C TYR A 506 14.65 1.58 39.47
#